data_AF-A0A9E5LB49-F1
#
_entry.id   AF-A0A9E5LB49-F1
#
_cell.length_a   1.000
_cell.length_b   1.000
_cell.length_c   1.000
_cell.angle_alpha   90.00
_cell.angle_beta   90.00
_cell.angle_gamma   90.00
#
_symmetry.space_group_name_H-M   'P 1'
#
loop_
_entity.id
_entity.type
_entity.pdbx_description
1 polymer ?
#
loop_
_entity_poly.entity_id
_entity_poly.type
_entity_poly.pdbx_seq_one_letter_code
_entity_poly.pdbx_strand_id
1 'polypeptide(L)'
;MKKLILLISFIISSISFGQQLEQNWQFSAVKNQEGTQILKIDSTDVFHLKDGKFTVQLKENNLLSASGNYIRQQNLLIFNFKIPKDTVRYFNIISLDEANMVLSENDIIYSLNSKNTLQDKDVIAEKIHVNEIKLSQGFSVNSLWRGVLGMFVLIVITFLFSNNKKAIDWKKVGIGISLQLVIAIGVLKVPFIQHIFEFVGGIFISILGYTRAGSEFLFAGMVGDMSTFGYIFAFQVLPTIIFFSALTSLLFYLGIIQWVVKILAIALSKFLGISGMESLSVAGNIFLGQTEAPLLIKAYLEKMNRSEMLLVMIGGMATVAGAVLAAYIGFLGAGDKALELVFAKHLLAASVMAAPGAIVISKILYPQTEKVNTDVTVSQEKIGSNILDAIANGTTEGLRLAVNVGAMLLVFVAVIAMLNGILGWVGDITNLNSWMAKNTAYSSFSIEAILGYLFAPLMWLIGVAKEDMALMGQLLGIKLAASEFIAYIQLAELKNLASAVHLNFNKSVIMATYMLCGFANFASIGIQIGGIGSLAPGQRKTLSEFGMKALLGGTIASLMSAAIAGMIIG
;
A
#
# COMPACT_ATOMS: atom_id res chain seq x y z
N MET A 1 50.70 8.56 -1.12
CA MET A 1 51.07 9.23 -2.39
C MET A 1 50.40 8.46 -3.52
N LYS A 2 49.27 8.97 -4.03
CA LYS A 2 49.20 9.72 -5.29
C LYS A 2 49.85 8.98 -6.48
N LYS A 3 48.96 8.38 -7.27
CA LYS A 3 48.78 8.60 -8.72
C LYS A 3 49.88 8.10 -9.70
N LEU A 4 49.47 7.06 -10.44
CA LEU A 4 49.09 7.15 -11.87
C LEU A 4 50.20 6.83 -12.91
N ILE A 5 49.86 5.89 -13.80
CA ILE A 5 50.03 5.89 -15.29
C ILE A 5 50.85 4.73 -15.92
N LEU A 6 50.18 4.16 -16.95
CA LEU A 6 50.61 3.38 -18.14
C LEU A 6 50.76 1.84 -17.96
N LEU A 7 49.77 0.99 -18.29
CA LEU A 7 49.02 0.71 -19.55
C LEU A 7 49.84 -0.17 -20.53
N ILE A 8 49.34 -1.37 -20.86
CA ILE A 8 48.88 -1.82 -22.19
C ILE A 8 48.79 -3.36 -22.29
N SER A 9 47.58 -3.80 -22.68
CA SER A 9 47.23 -4.99 -23.48
C SER A 9 47.40 -6.39 -22.88
N PHE A 10 46.25 -7.05 -22.63
CA PHE A 10 45.77 -8.03 -23.62
C PHE A 10 44.23 -8.11 -23.62
N ILE A 11 43.69 -7.98 -24.83
CA ILE A 11 42.29 -8.11 -25.21
C ILE A 11 41.97 -9.60 -25.32
N ILE A 12 40.97 -10.08 -24.58
CA ILE A 12 40.16 -11.23 -24.99
C ILE A 12 38.69 -10.85 -24.77
N SER A 13 38.00 -10.77 -25.89
CA SER A 13 36.57 -10.57 -26.07
C SER A 13 35.74 -11.55 -25.24
N SER A 14 35.02 -11.06 -24.24
CA SER A 14 33.82 -11.74 -23.74
C SER A 14 32.66 -11.43 -24.68
N ILE A 15 32.41 -12.35 -25.61
CA ILE A 15 31.17 -12.42 -26.39
C ILE A 15 30.04 -12.59 -25.37
N SER A 16 29.22 -11.57 -25.15
CA SER A 16 27.96 -11.77 -24.45
C SER A 16 27.04 -12.52 -25.42
N PHE A 17 26.85 -13.82 -25.22
CA PHE A 17 25.76 -14.54 -25.86
C PHE A 17 24.45 -13.97 -25.33
N GLY A 18 23.84 -13.06 -26.09
CA GLY A 18 22.47 -12.65 -25.85
C GLY A 18 21.57 -13.84 -26.17
N GLN A 19 20.82 -14.33 -25.19
CA GLN A 19 19.80 -15.37 -25.43
C GLN A 19 18.81 -14.89 -26.49
N GLN A 20 18.82 -15.54 -27.65
CA GLN A 20 18.12 -15.09 -28.84
C GLN A 20 16.67 -15.59 -28.82
N LEU A 21 15.76 -14.76 -28.31
CA LEU A 21 14.32 -15.01 -28.35
C LEU A 21 13.79 -15.16 -29.79
N GLU A 22 14.36 -14.37 -30.71
CA GLU A 22 13.94 -14.27 -32.10
C GLU A 22 14.51 -15.41 -32.93
N GLN A 23 13.74 -16.50 -33.01
CA GLN A 23 14.03 -17.65 -33.86
C GLN A 23 12.76 -18.42 -34.20
N ASN A 24 12.94 -19.52 -34.94
CA ASN A 24 11.87 -20.45 -35.30
C ASN A 24 11.79 -21.54 -34.23
N TRP A 25 10.69 -21.54 -33.49
CA TRP A 25 10.38 -22.49 -32.43
C TRP A 25 9.40 -23.55 -32.93
N GLN A 26 9.50 -24.76 -32.42
CA GLN A 26 8.59 -25.85 -32.72
C GLN A 26 7.94 -26.33 -31.42
N PHE A 27 6.61 -26.50 -31.41
CA PHE A 27 5.94 -26.99 -30.21
C PHE A 27 6.39 -28.43 -29.90
N SER A 28 6.71 -28.69 -28.63
CA SER A 28 7.09 -30.02 -28.12
C SER A 28 6.02 -30.57 -27.17
N ALA A 29 5.36 -29.72 -26.38
CA ALA A 29 4.23 -30.13 -25.53
C ALA A 29 3.30 -28.95 -25.19
N VAL A 30 1.99 -29.19 -25.06
CA VAL A 30 1.04 -28.28 -24.39
C VAL A 30 0.29 -29.07 -23.31
N LYS A 31 0.50 -28.72 -22.06
CA LYS A 31 -0.02 -29.45 -20.89
C LYS A 31 -0.66 -28.51 -19.88
N ASN A 32 -1.58 -29.03 -19.07
CA ASN A 32 -2.03 -28.34 -17.86
C ASN A 32 -1.02 -28.55 -16.72
N GLN A 33 -1.18 -27.85 -15.59
CA GLN A 33 -0.32 -28.02 -14.40
C GLN A 33 -0.33 -29.46 -13.83
N GLU A 34 -1.36 -30.25 -14.10
CA GLU A 34 -1.47 -31.66 -13.70
C GLU A 34 -0.75 -32.62 -14.68
N GLY A 35 -0.12 -32.11 -15.74
CA GLY A 35 0.64 -32.88 -16.72
C GLY A 35 -0.19 -33.53 -17.84
N THR A 36 -1.50 -33.30 -17.86
CA THR A 36 -2.43 -33.79 -18.89
C THR A 36 -2.25 -32.98 -20.18
N GLN A 37 -2.11 -33.67 -21.30
CA GLN A 37 -1.94 -33.04 -22.61
C GLN A 37 -3.25 -32.41 -23.08
N ILE A 38 -3.23 -31.11 -23.36
CA ILE A 38 -4.42 -30.33 -23.72
C ILE A 38 -4.61 -30.27 -25.25
N LEU A 39 -3.50 -30.23 -25.99
CA LEU A 39 -3.50 -30.14 -27.45
C LEU A 39 -2.58 -31.21 -28.05
N LYS A 40 -3.02 -31.81 -29.16
CA LYS A 40 -2.21 -32.74 -29.92
C LYS A 40 -1.29 -31.94 -30.84
N ILE A 41 0.01 -32.06 -30.64
CA ILE A 41 1.02 -31.32 -31.41
C ILE A 41 1.57 -32.21 -32.51
N ASP A 42 1.70 -31.65 -33.71
CA ASP A 42 2.40 -32.27 -34.84
C ASP A 42 3.81 -31.68 -34.98
N SER A 43 4.71 -32.49 -35.54
CA SER A 43 6.07 -32.09 -35.94
C SER A 43 6.15 -30.89 -36.91
N THR A 44 5.02 -30.49 -37.49
CA THR A 44 4.92 -29.33 -38.38
C THR A 44 4.35 -28.07 -37.72
N ASP A 45 4.06 -28.09 -36.41
CA ASP A 45 3.51 -26.95 -35.69
C ASP A 45 4.63 -25.97 -35.30
N VAL A 46 4.60 -24.78 -35.91
CA VAL A 46 5.71 -23.81 -35.81
C VAL A 46 5.26 -22.50 -35.20
N PHE A 47 6.13 -21.93 -34.38
CA PHE A 47 6.02 -20.62 -33.78
C PHE A 47 7.22 -19.75 -34.16
N HIS A 48 6.96 -18.63 -34.84
CA HIS A 48 8.00 -17.74 -35.32
C HIS A 48 7.97 -16.43 -34.55
N LEU A 49 9.14 -15.95 -34.11
CA LEU A 49 9.35 -14.64 -33.51
C LEU A 49 10.46 -13.90 -34.26
N LYS A 50 10.15 -12.73 -34.80
CA LYS A 50 11.13 -11.88 -35.49
C LYS A 50 10.70 -10.42 -35.54
N ASP A 51 11.62 -9.50 -35.23
CA ASP A 51 11.43 -8.05 -35.35
C ASP A 51 10.13 -7.55 -34.69
N GLY A 52 9.81 -8.06 -33.49
CA GLY A 52 8.59 -7.70 -32.76
C GLY A 52 7.28 -8.23 -33.37
N LYS A 53 7.34 -9.19 -34.30
CA LYS A 53 6.18 -9.86 -34.91
C LYS A 53 6.19 -11.36 -34.63
N PHE A 54 5.01 -11.94 -34.46
CA PHE A 54 4.86 -13.36 -34.26
C PHE A 54 3.90 -13.99 -35.26
N THR A 55 4.15 -15.26 -35.58
CA THR A 55 3.20 -16.12 -36.29
C THR A 55 3.19 -17.51 -35.68
N VAL A 56 1.99 -18.09 -35.51
CA VAL A 56 1.74 -19.45 -35.04
C VAL A 56 1.01 -20.19 -36.16
N GLN A 57 1.51 -21.37 -36.52
CA GLN A 57 0.85 -22.28 -37.44
C GLN A 57 0.66 -23.62 -36.75
N LEU A 58 -0.61 -23.99 -36.52
CA LEU A 58 -1.00 -25.30 -35.98
C LEU A 58 -1.74 -26.08 -37.07
N LYS A 59 -1.42 -27.36 -37.23
CA LYS A 59 -2.00 -28.24 -38.24
C LYS A 59 -3.40 -28.73 -37.88
N GLU A 60 -3.68 -28.91 -36.59
CA GLU A 60 -4.99 -29.36 -36.13
C GLU A 60 -6.04 -28.26 -36.43
N ASN A 61 -6.82 -28.52 -37.47
CA ASN A 61 -7.89 -27.71 -38.09
C ASN A 61 -7.56 -26.75 -39.25
N ASN A 62 -6.36 -26.67 -39.84
CA ASN A 62 -6.12 -25.87 -41.08
C ASN A 62 -6.64 -24.39 -41.06
N LEU A 63 -7.05 -23.88 -39.90
CA LEU A 63 -7.86 -22.66 -39.71
C LEU A 63 -7.33 -21.78 -38.56
N LEU A 64 -6.43 -22.30 -37.72
CA LEU A 64 -5.86 -21.57 -36.57
C LEU A 64 -4.44 -21.10 -36.88
N SER A 65 -4.34 -20.19 -37.84
CA SER A 65 -3.14 -19.36 -37.99
C SER A 65 -3.30 -18.12 -37.12
N ALA A 66 -2.45 -17.97 -36.10
CA ALA A 66 -2.41 -16.75 -35.32
C ALA A 66 -1.23 -15.87 -35.75
N SER A 67 -1.44 -14.55 -35.79
CA SER A 67 -0.37 -13.62 -36.10
C SER A 67 -0.60 -12.27 -35.45
N GLY A 68 0.48 -11.53 -35.22
CA GLY A 68 0.38 -10.22 -34.61
C GLY A 68 1.73 -9.62 -34.27
N ASN A 69 1.71 -8.65 -33.37
CA ASN A 69 2.92 -8.04 -32.83
C ASN A 69 3.14 -8.55 -31.41
N TYR A 70 4.39 -8.63 -30.97
CA TYR A 70 4.70 -8.95 -29.58
C TYR A 70 5.63 -7.90 -28.98
N ILE A 71 5.48 -7.72 -27.68
CA ILE A 71 6.39 -6.90 -26.87
C ILE A 71 6.97 -7.83 -25.81
N ARG A 72 8.30 -7.84 -25.72
CA ARG A 72 9.02 -8.53 -24.64
C ARG A 72 9.34 -7.53 -23.53
N GLN A 73 8.93 -7.84 -22.32
CA GLN A 73 9.37 -7.16 -21.10
C GLN A 73 9.96 -8.22 -20.16
N GLN A 74 11.29 -8.36 -20.15
CA GLN A 74 11.99 -9.39 -19.38
C GLN A 74 11.49 -10.82 -19.70
N ASN A 75 10.76 -11.43 -18.75
CA ASN A 75 10.14 -12.75 -18.88
C ASN A 75 8.67 -12.69 -19.30
N LEU A 76 8.09 -11.52 -19.53
CA LEU A 76 6.72 -11.40 -20.02
C LEU A 76 6.73 -11.16 -21.54
N LEU A 77 5.99 -11.99 -22.26
CA LEU A 77 5.65 -11.78 -23.66
C LEU A 77 4.19 -11.37 -23.76
N ILE A 78 3.97 -10.16 -24.29
CA ILE A 78 2.65 -9.62 -24.56
C ILE A 78 2.39 -9.74 -26.04
N PHE A 79 1.45 -10.59 -26.42
CA PHE A 79 1.07 -10.81 -27.80
C PHE A 79 -0.21 -10.04 -28.11
N ASN A 80 -0.12 -9.11 -29.06
CA ASN A 80 -1.26 -8.40 -29.62
C ASN A 80 -1.64 -9.06 -30.95
N PHE A 81 -2.70 -9.85 -30.94
CA PHE A 81 -3.14 -10.65 -32.08
C PHE A 81 -3.84 -9.75 -33.11
N LYS A 82 -3.36 -9.83 -34.36
CA LYS A 82 -4.05 -9.31 -35.55
C LYS A 82 -5.02 -10.34 -36.12
N ILE A 83 -4.69 -11.62 -35.97
CA ILE A 83 -5.51 -12.76 -36.37
C ILE A 83 -5.42 -13.80 -35.23
N PRO A 84 -6.52 -14.19 -34.58
CA PRO A 84 -7.82 -13.51 -34.60
C PRO A 84 -7.71 -12.06 -34.11
N LYS A 85 -8.61 -11.18 -34.58
CA LYS A 85 -8.63 -9.77 -34.18
C LYS A 85 -9.14 -9.64 -32.74
N ASP A 86 -8.56 -8.73 -31.97
CA ASP A 86 -9.02 -8.30 -30.64
C ASP A 86 -8.66 -9.20 -29.45
N THR A 87 -7.52 -9.88 -29.48
CA THR A 87 -7.01 -10.59 -28.29
C THR A 87 -5.60 -10.12 -27.94
N VAL A 88 -5.42 -9.62 -26.71
CA VAL A 88 -4.09 -9.44 -26.10
C VAL A 88 -3.90 -10.58 -25.12
N ARG A 89 -2.79 -11.31 -25.25
CA ARG A 89 -2.48 -12.45 -24.38
C ARG A 89 -1.12 -12.29 -23.75
N TYR A 90 -1.00 -12.77 -22.51
CA TYR A 90 0.15 -12.59 -21.65
C TYR A 90 0.78 -13.95 -21.37
N PHE A 91 2.04 -14.11 -21.74
CA PHE A 91 2.78 -15.35 -21.55
C PHE A 91 4.02 -15.08 -20.71
N ASN A 92 4.17 -15.81 -19.61
CA ASN A 92 5.39 -15.78 -18.83
C ASN A 92 6.38 -16.81 -19.41
N ILE A 93 7.60 -16.38 -19.68
CA ILE A 93 8.74 -17.23 -20.00
C ILE A 93 9.18 -17.89 -18.69
N ILE A 94 8.88 -19.17 -18.54
CA ILE A 94 9.34 -20.01 -17.42
C ILE A 94 10.83 -20.33 -17.61
N SER A 95 11.22 -20.70 -18.83
CA SER A 95 12.62 -20.95 -19.18
C SER A 95 12.88 -20.57 -20.64
N LEU A 96 14.07 -20.05 -20.91
CA LEU A 96 14.53 -19.74 -22.26
C LEU A 96 16.03 -19.99 -22.34
N ASP A 97 16.42 -20.90 -23.23
CA ASP A 97 17.79 -21.12 -23.65
C ASP A 97 17.86 -21.11 -25.19
N GLU A 98 19.02 -21.42 -25.78
CA GLU A 98 19.19 -21.42 -27.24
C GLU A 98 18.33 -22.49 -27.95
N ALA A 99 18.03 -23.58 -27.25
CA ALA A 99 17.38 -24.78 -27.75
C ALA A 99 15.94 -24.95 -27.26
N ASN A 100 15.55 -24.37 -26.12
CA ASN A 100 14.26 -24.61 -25.47
C ASN A 100 13.63 -23.31 -24.98
N MET A 101 12.31 -23.24 -25.11
CA MET A 101 11.48 -22.18 -24.56
C MET A 101 10.28 -22.82 -23.87
N VAL A 102 10.04 -22.45 -22.62
CA VAL A 102 8.83 -22.83 -21.89
C VAL A 102 8.06 -21.56 -21.55
N LEU A 103 6.82 -21.50 -22.01
CA LEU A 103 5.89 -20.41 -21.75
C LEU A 103 4.74 -20.92 -20.87
N SER A 104 4.22 -20.06 -20.00
CA SER A 104 2.96 -20.29 -19.30
C SER A 104 1.96 -19.18 -19.55
N GLU A 105 0.71 -19.59 -19.68
CA GLU A 105 -0.46 -18.72 -19.71
C GLU A 105 -1.53 -19.34 -18.82
N ASN A 106 -1.88 -18.68 -17.72
CA ASN A 106 -2.74 -19.23 -16.68
C ASN A 106 -2.23 -20.62 -16.21
N ASP A 107 -3.06 -21.66 -16.32
CA ASP A 107 -2.72 -23.04 -15.92
C ASP A 107 -2.14 -23.90 -17.06
N ILE A 108 -1.83 -23.30 -18.21
CA ILE A 108 -1.34 -23.99 -19.41
C ILE A 108 0.15 -23.71 -19.63
N ILE A 109 0.92 -24.78 -19.83
CA ILE A 109 2.35 -24.75 -20.11
C ILE A 109 2.59 -25.17 -21.56
N TYR A 110 3.29 -24.32 -22.30
CA TYR A 110 3.72 -24.54 -23.68
C TYR A 110 5.23 -24.76 -23.68
N SER A 111 5.66 -25.93 -24.11
CA SER A 111 7.08 -26.25 -24.32
C SER A 111 7.39 -26.18 -25.81
N LEU A 112 8.48 -25.52 -26.15
CA LEU A 112 8.95 -25.35 -27.53
C LEU A 112 10.45 -25.61 -27.62
N ASN A 113 10.88 -26.17 -28.75
CA ASN A 113 12.27 -26.47 -29.02
C ASN A 113 12.72 -25.78 -30.32
N SER A 114 13.96 -25.33 -30.38
CA SER A 114 14.59 -24.80 -31.58
C SER A 114 15.00 -25.94 -32.49
N LYS A 115 14.87 -25.74 -33.80
CA LYS A 115 15.21 -26.74 -34.83
C LYS A 115 16.69 -27.16 -34.85
N ASN A 116 17.57 -26.43 -34.15
CA ASN A 116 19.02 -26.60 -34.23
C ASN A 116 19.65 -27.58 -33.23
N THR A 117 18.89 -28.37 -32.48
CA THR A 117 19.46 -29.23 -31.43
C THR A 117 18.98 -30.68 -31.54
N LEU A 118 19.53 -31.38 -32.53
CA LEU A 118 19.76 -32.83 -32.44
C LEU A 118 21.29 -33.03 -32.40
N GLN A 119 21.91 -32.80 -31.24
CA GLN A 119 23.14 -33.46 -30.78
C GLN A 119 23.60 -32.88 -29.44
N ASP A 120 23.78 -33.80 -28.48
CA ASP A 120 24.57 -33.74 -27.23
C ASP A 120 24.98 -32.37 -26.66
N LYS A 121 24.53 -32.11 -25.43
CA LYS A 121 25.43 -32.00 -24.27
C LYS A 121 24.66 -31.87 -22.95
N ASP A 122 25.06 -32.68 -21.99
CA ASP A 122 24.84 -32.45 -20.56
C ASP A 122 25.32 -31.03 -20.18
N VAL A 123 24.41 -30.22 -19.64
CA VAL A 123 24.77 -28.93 -19.03
C VAL A 123 24.21 -28.89 -17.62
N ILE A 124 25.15 -28.74 -16.69
CA ILE A 124 24.99 -28.61 -15.25
C ILE A 124 24.06 -27.43 -14.96
N ALA A 125 23.03 -27.68 -14.14
CA ALA A 125 22.05 -26.69 -13.73
C ALA A 125 22.70 -25.56 -12.91
N GLU A 126 22.91 -24.40 -13.53
CA GLU A 126 23.12 -23.15 -12.82
C GLU A 126 21.74 -22.55 -12.49
N LYS A 127 21.44 -22.41 -11.19
CA LYS A 127 20.17 -21.86 -10.71
C LYS A 127 20.03 -20.39 -11.11
N ILE A 128 19.24 -20.13 -12.14
CA ILE A 128 18.75 -18.78 -12.48
C ILE A 128 17.84 -18.32 -11.34
N HIS A 129 18.17 -17.18 -10.71
CA HIS A 129 17.32 -16.56 -9.70
C HIS A 129 16.01 -16.09 -10.34
N VAL A 130 14.92 -16.78 -10.06
CA VAL A 130 13.56 -16.29 -10.35
C VAL A 130 13.36 -15.03 -9.49
N ASN A 131 13.03 -13.89 -10.11
CA ASN A 131 12.59 -12.68 -9.40
C ASN A 131 11.24 -12.95 -8.75
N GLU A 132 11.25 -13.63 -7.61
CA GLU A 132 10.08 -13.88 -6.77
C GLU A 132 10.10 -12.93 -5.57
N ILE A 133 8.93 -12.43 -5.19
CA ILE A 133 8.78 -11.79 -3.89
C ILE A 133 8.96 -12.88 -2.84
N LYS A 134 10.05 -12.77 -2.07
CA LYS A 134 10.36 -13.70 -0.99
C LYS A 134 9.25 -13.69 0.05
N LEU A 135 8.68 -14.86 0.30
CA LEU A 135 7.63 -15.05 1.29
C LEU A 135 8.13 -14.71 2.71
N SER A 136 7.20 -14.23 3.54
CA SER A 136 7.47 -13.94 4.95
C SER A 136 7.85 -15.22 5.68
N GLN A 137 8.96 -15.21 6.41
CA GLN A 137 9.56 -16.43 6.98
C GLN A 137 8.95 -16.85 8.32
N GLY A 138 7.99 -16.09 8.83
CA GLY A 138 7.41 -16.31 10.15
C GLY A 138 8.29 -15.77 11.28
N PHE A 139 7.76 -15.81 12.49
CA PHE A 139 8.40 -15.26 13.66
C PHE A 139 9.74 -15.96 13.96
N SER A 140 10.80 -15.18 14.21
CA SER A 140 12.13 -15.68 14.60
C SER A 140 12.74 -14.79 15.69
N VAL A 141 13.80 -15.27 16.35
CA VAL A 141 14.55 -14.45 17.33
C VAL A 141 15.15 -13.20 16.67
N ASN A 142 15.57 -13.31 15.41
CA ASN A 142 16.07 -12.17 14.65
C ASN A 142 14.96 -11.16 14.34
N SER A 143 13.78 -11.61 13.90
CA SER A 143 12.64 -10.72 13.65
C SER A 143 12.17 -10.04 14.94
N LEU A 144 12.17 -10.76 16.07
CA LEU A 144 11.89 -10.23 17.41
C LEU A 144 12.83 -9.08 17.77
N TRP A 145 14.15 -9.31 17.75
CA TRP A 145 15.12 -8.28 18.13
C TRP A 145 15.06 -7.07 17.20
N ARG A 146 14.89 -7.28 15.89
CA ARG A 146 14.69 -6.20 14.90
C ARG A 146 13.45 -5.37 15.20
N GLY A 147 12.33 -6.02 15.51
CA GLY A 147 11.09 -5.36 15.90
C GLY A 147 11.24 -4.54 17.18
N VAL A 148 11.83 -5.14 18.23
CA VAL A 148 12.10 -4.47 19.50
C VAL A 148 13.01 -3.26 19.33
N LEU A 149 14.07 -3.39 18.53
CA LEU A 149 14.95 -2.26 18.16
C LEU A 149 14.15 -1.14 17.49
N GLY A 150 13.31 -1.49 16.51
CA GLY A 150 12.44 -0.53 15.83
C GLY A 150 11.51 0.22 16.78
N MET A 151 10.79 -0.51 17.63
CA MET A 151 9.91 0.08 18.64
C MET A 151 10.69 1.00 19.60
N PHE A 152 11.86 0.55 20.06
CA PHE A 152 12.72 1.34 20.94
C PHE A 152 13.19 2.64 20.28
N VAL A 153 13.68 2.58 19.03
CA VAL A 153 14.09 3.76 18.27
C VAL A 153 12.95 4.76 18.11
N LEU A 154 11.75 4.29 17.78
CA LEU A 154 10.56 5.13 17.63
C LEU A 154 10.16 5.79 18.97
N ILE A 155 10.25 5.06 20.09
CA ILE A 155 10.04 5.64 21.43
C ILE A 155 11.11 6.68 21.75
N VAL A 156 12.37 6.41 21.43
CA VAL A 156 13.49 7.36 21.65
C VAL A 156 13.26 8.64 20.84
N ILE A 157 12.92 8.53 19.55
CA ILE A 157 12.59 9.70 18.72
C ILE A 157 11.45 10.48 19.39
N THR A 158 10.38 9.81 19.78
CA THR A 158 9.23 10.46 20.44
C THR A 158 9.62 11.14 21.75
N PHE A 159 10.45 10.49 22.57
CA PHE A 159 10.97 11.02 23.83
C PHE A 159 11.82 12.27 23.61
N LEU A 160 12.64 12.31 22.54
CA LEU A 160 13.46 13.47 22.22
C LEU A 160 12.61 14.72 21.93
N PHE A 161 11.44 14.56 21.28
CA PHE A 161 10.49 15.63 20.98
C PHE A 161 9.43 15.88 22.07
N SER A 162 9.56 15.23 23.23
CA SER A 162 8.63 15.40 24.36
C SER A 162 8.71 16.81 24.97
N ASN A 163 7.55 17.38 25.30
CA ASN A 163 7.45 18.67 25.97
C ASN A 163 7.90 18.62 27.44
N ASN A 164 7.69 17.48 28.11
CA ASN A 164 8.05 17.31 29.52
C ASN A 164 8.46 15.87 29.81
N LYS A 165 9.74 15.57 29.59
CA LYS A 165 10.33 14.23 29.73
C LYS A 165 10.13 13.61 31.13
N LYS A 166 9.98 14.42 32.18
CA LYS A 166 9.81 13.96 33.57
C LYS A 166 8.37 13.55 33.89
N ALA A 167 7.40 14.07 33.15
CA ALA A 167 5.97 13.80 33.39
C ALA A 167 5.43 12.60 32.62
N ILE A 168 6.27 11.90 31.85
CA ILE A 168 5.87 10.72 31.08
C ILE A 168 5.50 9.59 32.04
N ASP A 169 4.26 9.10 31.93
CA ASP A 169 3.82 7.91 32.66
C ASP A 169 4.23 6.65 31.89
N TRP A 170 5.41 6.13 32.23
CA TRP A 170 5.97 4.93 31.59
C TRP A 170 5.14 3.66 31.82
N LYS A 171 4.33 3.61 32.88
CA LYS A 171 3.41 2.49 33.12
C LYS A 171 2.31 2.49 32.06
N LYS A 172 1.70 3.65 31.78
CA LYS A 172 0.69 3.78 30.71
C LYS A 172 1.27 3.53 29.32
N VAL A 173 2.49 4.01 29.07
CA VAL A 173 3.24 3.72 27.83
C VAL A 173 3.41 2.20 27.65
N GLY A 174 3.88 1.50 28.68
CA GLY A 174 4.04 0.04 28.64
C GLY A 174 2.72 -0.71 28.42
N ILE A 175 1.63 -0.28 29.07
CA ILE A 175 0.29 -0.85 28.86
C ILE A 175 -0.18 -0.63 27.41
N GLY A 176 0.01 0.56 26.84
CA GLY A 176 -0.40 0.86 25.47
C GLY A 176 0.36 0.07 24.42
N ILE A 177 1.69 -0.06 24.56
CA ILE A 177 2.50 -0.92 23.69
C ILE A 177 2.06 -2.38 23.83
N SER A 178 1.80 -2.84 25.05
CA SER A 178 1.31 -4.19 25.31
C SER A 178 -0.04 -4.43 24.65
N LEU A 179 -0.96 -3.47 24.72
CA LEU A 179 -2.27 -3.55 24.06
C LEU A 179 -2.13 -3.63 22.53
N GLN A 180 -1.25 -2.82 21.94
CA GLN A 180 -0.95 -2.86 20.50
C GLN A 180 -0.36 -4.21 20.08
N LEU A 181 0.55 -4.78 20.87
CA LEU A 181 1.12 -6.11 20.65
C LEU A 181 0.08 -7.23 20.76
N VAL A 182 -0.79 -7.18 21.78
CA VAL A 182 -1.86 -8.16 21.98
C VAL A 182 -2.83 -8.14 20.79
N ILE A 183 -3.22 -6.95 20.33
CA ILE A 183 -4.07 -6.82 19.14
C ILE A 183 -3.36 -7.39 17.91
N ALA A 184 -2.09 -7.04 17.68
CA ALA A 184 -1.33 -7.52 16.54
C ALA A 184 -1.17 -9.05 16.52
N ILE A 185 -0.81 -9.66 17.66
CA ILE A 185 -0.70 -11.11 17.81
C ILE A 185 -2.08 -11.75 17.60
N GLY A 186 -3.13 -11.16 18.17
CA GLY A 186 -4.50 -11.61 17.96
C GLY A 186 -4.84 -11.70 16.49
N VAL A 187 -4.72 -10.59 15.74
CA VAL A 187 -5.11 -10.54 14.33
C VAL A 187 -4.16 -11.33 13.42
N LEU A 188 -2.88 -11.46 13.75
CA LEU A 188 -1.89 -12.09 12.87
C LEU A 188 -1.63 -13.57 13.17
N LYS A 189 -1.98 -14.07 14.37
CA LYS A 189 -1.65 -15.45 14.78
C LYS A 189 -2.84 -16.24 15.34
N VAL A 190 -3.92 -15.61 15.80
CA VAL A 190 -5.05 -16.31 16.41
C VAL A 190 -6.16 -16.51 15.36
N PRO A 191 -6.43 -17.76 14.90
CA PRO A 191 -7.38 -18.00 13.80
C PRO A 191 -8.79 -17.46 14.06
N PHE A 192 -9.27 -17.58 15.30
CA PHE A 192 -10.56 -17.03 15.69
C PHE A 192 -10.64 -15.51 15.47
N ILE A 193 -9.60 -14.76 15.83
CA ILE A 193 -9.56 -13.30 15.66
C ILE A 193 -9.36 -12.96 14.17
N GLN A 194 -8.54 -13.73 13.45
CA GLN A 194 -8.40 -13.60 11.98
C GLN A 194 -9.76 -13.68 11.29
N HIS A 195 -10.59 -14.68 11.63
CA HIS A 195 -11.92 -14.83 11.06
C HIS A 195 -12.85 -13.65 11.36
N ILE A 196 -12.74 -13.01 12.53
CA ILE A 196 -13.50 -11.79 12.83
C ILE A 196 -13.09 -10.65 11.89
N PHE A 197 -11.78 -10.44 11.71
CA PHE A 197 -11.27 -9.37 10.83
C PHE A 197 -11.53 -9.66 9.36
N GLU A 198 -11.48 -10.93 8.94
CA GLU A 198 -11.85 -11.37 7.59
C GLU A 198 -13.35 -11.22 7.35
N PHE A 199 -14.19 -11.52 8.34
CA PHE A 199 -15.63 -11.27 8.25
C PHE A 199 -15.92 -9.78 8.05
N VAL A 200 -15.30 -8.92 8.87
CA VAL A 200 -15.44 -7.45 8.70
C VAL A 200 -14.88 -7.01 7.36
N GLY A 201 -13.72 -7.52 6.94
CA GLY A 201 -13.14 -7.24 5.63
C GLY A 201 -14.06 -7.64 4.47
N GLY A 202 -14.73 -8.79 4.58
CA GLY A 202 -15.74 -9.26 3.63
C GLY A 202 -16.95 -8.33 3.52
N ILE A 203 -17.33 -7.65 4.61
CA ILE A 203 -18.36 -6.60 4.57
C ILE A 203 -17.87 -5.42 3.71
N PHE A 204 -16.63 -4.96 3.90
CA PHE A 204 -16.06 -3.88 3.07
C PHE A 204 -16.00 -4.26 1.58
N ILE A 205 -15.60 -5.49 1.27
CA ILE A 205 -15.57 -6.01 -0.11
C ILE A 205 -16.98 -6.09 -0.70
N SER A 206 -17.97 -6.50 0.08
CA SER A 206 -19.38 -6.53 -0.37
C SER A 206 -19.89 -5.11 -0.67
N ILE A 207 -19.54 -4.13 0.17
CA ILE A 207 -19.89 -2.72 -0.06
C ILE A 207 -19.22 -2.17 -1.33
N LEU A 208 -17.95 -2.53 -1.58
CA LEU A 208 -17.28 -2.23 -2.85
C LEU A 208 -18.08 -2.79 -4.04
N GLY A 209 -18.59 -4.02 -3.93
CA GLY A 209 -19.47 -4.63 -4.91
C GLY A 209 -20.77 -3.86 -5.15
N TYR A 210 -21.45 -3.41 -4.09
CA TYR A 210 -22.67 -2.59 -4.22
C TYR A 210 -22.39 -1.23 -4.85
N THR A 211 -21.27 -0.61 -4.50
CA THR A 211 -20.85 0.67 -5.09
C THR A 211 -20.54 0.52 -6.58
N ARG A 212 -19.91 -0.60 -6.97
CA ARG A 212 -19.65 -0.92 -8.37
C ARG A 212 -20.93 -1.00 -9.19
N ALA A 213 -22.00 -1.62 -8.67
CA ALA A 213 -23.29 -1.65 -9.36
C ALA A 213 -23.86 -0.24 -9.61
N GLY A 214 -23.75 0.67 -8.64
CA GLY A 214 -24.14 2.07 -8.81
C GLY A 214 -23.26 2.82 -9.81
N SER A 215 -21.96 2.52 -9.85
CA SER A 215 -21.00 3.11 -10.78
C SER A 215 -21.23 2.60 -12.21
N GLU A 216 -21.55 1.31 -12.38
CA GLU A 216 -21.92 0.72 -13.66
C GLU A 216 -23.19 1.36 -14.23
N PHE A 217 -24.22 1.54 -13.40
CA PHE A 217 -25.43 2.27 -13.81
C PHE A 217 -25.14 3.69 -14.32
N LEU A 218 -24.24 4.43 -13.65
CA LEU A 218 -23.93 5.82 -14.00
C LEU A 218 -22.96 5.96 -15.18
N PHE A 219 -21.99 5.04 -15.33
CA PHE A 219 -20.81 5.27 -16.19
C PHE A 219 -20.55 4.19 -17.25
N ALA A 220 -21.29 3.07 -17.28
CA ALA A 220 -21.05 1.99 -18.25
C ALA A 220 -21.30 2.39 -19.72
N GLY A 221 -22.02 3.49 -19.98
CA GLY A 221 -22.16 4.04 -21.33
C GLY A 221 -21.00 4.92 -21.79
N MET A 222 -20.16 5.39 -20.85
CA MET A 222 -19.03 6.30 -21.11
C MET A 222 -17.68 5.59 -21.10
N VAL A 223 -17.56 4.53 -20.30
CA VAL A 223 -16.43 3.61 -20.25
C VAL A 223 -16.87 2.36 -20.99
N GLY A 224 -16.00 1.72 -21.79
CA GLY A 224 -16.33 0.40 -22.35
C GLY A 224 -16.53 -0.66 -21.25
N ASP A 225 -16.21 -1.91 -21.55
CA ASP A 225 -16.28 -2.96 -20.55
C ASP A 225 -15.33 -2.64 -19.37
N MET A 226 -15.93 -2.36 -18.20
CA MET A 226 -15.22 -2.01 -16.95
C MET A 226 -14.31 -3.13 -16.43
N SER A 227 -14.34 -4.30 -17.06
CA SER A 227 -13.45 -5.43 -16.79
C SER A 227 -12.27 -5.57 -17.75
N THR A 228 -12.31 -4.94 -18.93
CA THR A 228 -11.23 -5.01 -19.95
C THR A 228 -10.48 -3.69 -20.13
N PHE A 229 -11.11 -2.55 -19.86
CA PHE A 229 -10.41 -1.27 -19.71
C PHE A 229 -9.76 -1.22 -18.33
N GLY A 230 -8.42 -1.14 -18.30
CA GLY A 230 -7.63 -1.12 -17.07
C GLY A 230 -8.23 -0.20 -16.00
N TYR A 231 -8.28 -0.71 -14.76
CA TYR A 231 -8.76 -0.05 -13.53
C TYR A 231 -8.88 1.49 -13.65
N ILE A 232 -10.03 2.00 -14.11
CA ILE A 232 -10.19 3.45 -14.26
C ILE A 232 -10.49 4.03 -12.88
N PHE A 233 -9.42 4.55 -12.29
CA PHE A 233 -9.40 5.16 -10.97
C PHE A 233 -10.64 6.01 -10.66
N ALA A 234 -10.97 6.96 -11.53
CA ALA A 234 -12.03 7.93 -11.31
C ALA A 234 -13.43 7.28 -11.16
N PHE A 235 -13.67 6.14 -11.81
CA PHE A 235 -14.98 5.48 -11.83
C PHE A 235 -15.11 4.31 -10.86
N GLN A 236 -14.00 3.78 -10.33
CA GLN A 236 -14.03 2.67 -9.37
C GLN A 236 -13.79 3.15 -7.93
N VAL A 237 -13.00 4.20 -7.76
CA VAL A 237 -12.52 4.65 -6.46
C VAL A 237 -13.36 5.79 -5.91
N LEU A 238 -13.56 6.85 -6.69
CA LEU A 238 -14.24 8.05 -6.22
C LEU A 238 -15.71 7.79 -5.84
N PRO A 239 -16.50 6.99 -6.59
CA PRO A 239 -17.86 6.63 -6.17
C PRO A 239 -17.91 5.86 -4.85
N THR A 240 -16.88 5.05 -4.56
CA THR A 240 -16.76 4.33 -3.29
C THR A 240 -16.70 5.29 -2.11
N ILE A 241 -15.94 6.39 -2.24
CA ILE A 241 -15.86 7.43 -1.21
C ILE A 241 -17.25 8.04 -0.97
N ILE A 242 -17.99 8.36 -2.03
CA ILE A 242 -19.33 8.96 -1.94
C ILE A 242 -20.29 8.02 -1.22
N PHE A 243 -20.34 6.76 -1.64
CA PHE A 243 -21.23 5.76 -1.06
C PHE A 243 -20.91 5.50 0.42
N PHE A 244 -19.63 5.30 0.76
CA PHE A 244 -19.24 5.08 2.14
C PHE A 244 -19.49 6.29 3.04
N SER A 245 -19.34 7.51 2.54
CA SER A 245 -19.71 8.72 3.31
C SER A 245 -21.21 8.78 3.59
N ALA A 246 -22.05 8.44 2.60
CA ALA A 246 -23.50 8.31 2.78
C ALA A 246 -23.87 7.22 3.80
N LEU A 247 -23.24 6.04 3.70
CA LEU A 247 -23.45 4.92 4.61
C LEU A 247 -23.01 5.28 6.03
N THR A 248 -21.84 5.89 6.19
CA THR A 248 -21.31 6.28 7.50
C THR A 248 -22.21 7.32 8.16
N SER A 249 -22.70 8.31 7.40
CA SER A 249 -23.68 9.30 7.87
C SER A 249 -24.98 8.64 8.33
N LEU A 250 -25.48 7.65 7.57
CA LEU A 250 -26.65 6.87 7.97
C LEU A 250 -26.41 6.09 9.27
N LEU A 251 -25.29 5.37 9.39
CA LEU A 251 -24.95 4.62 10.60
C LEU A 251 -24.78 5.53 11.82
N PHE A 252 -24.31 6.75 11.60
CA PHE A 252 -24.23 7.79 12.63
C PHE A 252 -25.62 8.29 13.03
N TYR A 253 -26.53 8.57 12.07
CA TYR A 253 -27.90 8.95 12.38
C TYR A 253 -28.65 7.87 13.18
N LEU A 254 -28.41 6.60 12.85
CA LEU A 254 -29.00 5.44 13.53
C LEU A 254 -28.40 5.15 14.91
N GLY A 255 -27.31 5.81 15.31
CA GLY A 255 -26.68 5.58 16.62
C GLY A 255 -25.71 4.39 16.68
N ILE A 256 -25.46 3.71 15.56
CA ILE A 256 -24.66 2.47 15.52
C ILE A 256 -23.18 2.78 15.78
N ILE A 257 -22.65 3.82 15.11
CA ILE A 257 -21.25 4.26 15.30
C ILE A 257 -21.02 4.67 16.76
N GLN A 258 -21.95 5.44 17.33
CA GLN A 258 -21.89 5.90 18.72
C GLN A 258 -21.81 4.72 19.69
N TRP A 259 -22.60 3.67 19.47
CA TRP A 259 -22.60 2.49 20.31
C TRP A 259 -21.27 1.73 20.25
N VAL A 260 -20.76 1.45 19.03
CA VAL A 260 -19.49 0.75 18.84
C VAL A 260 -18.33 1.55 19.43
N VAL A 261 -18.25 2.84 19.12
CA VAL A 261 -17.18 3.73 19.57
C VAL A 261 -17.20 3.90 21.08
N LYS A 262 -18.36 3.96 21.73
CA LYS A 262 -18.46 4.04 23.19
C LYS A 262 -17.84 2.83 23.87
N ILE A 263 -18.08 1.62 23.36
CA ILE A 263 -17.52 0.37 23.93
C ILE A 263 -15.99 0.41 23.86
N LEU A 264 -15.44 0.75 22.68
CA LEU A 264 -14.00 0.85 22.47
C LEU A 264 -13.38 1.96 23.34
N ALA A 265 -14.03 3.10 23.45
CA ALA A 265 -13.57 4.22 24.25
C ALA A 265 -13.55 3.90 25.75
N ILE A 266 -14.52 3.14 26.26
CA ILE A 266 -14.51 2.67 27.65
C ILE A 266 -13.31 1.75 27.88
N ALA A 267 -13.04 0.82 26.95
CA ALA A 267 -11.89 -0.06 27.05
C ALA A 267 -10.58 0.73 27.06
N LEU A 268 -10.37 1.63 26.08
CA LEU A 268 -9.16 2.45 25.98
C LEU A 268 -8.99 3.38 27.20
N SER A 269 -10.05 4.05 27.66
CA SER A 269 -10.00 4.94 28.83
C SER A 269 -9.65 4.17 30.10
N LYS A 270 -10.24 2.98 30.30
CA LYS A 270 -9.98 2.14 31.48
C LYS A 270 -8.55 1.59 31.51
N PHE A 271 -8.03 1.09 30.38
CA PHE A 271 -6.70 0.50 30.34
C PHE A 271 -5.58 1.56 30.34
N LEU A 272 -5.79 2.70 29.68
CA LEU A 272 -4.74 3.71 29.48
C LEU A 272 -4.88 4.94 30.37
N GLY A 273 -5.98 5.05 31.15
CA GLY A 273 -6.21 6.14 32.08
C GLY A 273 -6.19 7.50 31.39
N ILE A 274 -6.82 7.58 30.22
CA ILE A 274 -7.02 8.78 29.40
C ILE A 274 -8.44 9.31 29.57
N SER A 275 -8.67 10.58 29.26
CA SER A 275 -10.00 11.18 29.41
C SER A 275 -11.04 10.48 28.55
N GLY A 276 -12.29 10.45 29.00
CA GLY A 276 -13.36 9.77 28.28
C GLY A 276 -13.60 10.38 26.89
N MET A 277 -13.42 11.70 26.77
CA MET A 277 -13.61 12.43 25.51
C MET A 277 -12.47 12.20 24.53
N GLU A 278 -11.21 12.27 24.95
CA GLU A 278 -10.09 11.97 24.05
C GLU A 278 -10.11 10.50 23.62
N SER A 279 -10.52 9.60 24.52
CA SER A 279 -10.75 8.19 24.20
C SER A 279 -11.85 7.98 23.16
N LEU A 280 -12.95 8.72 23.26
CA LEU A 280 -14.06 8.66 22.31
C LEU A 280 -13.64 9.14 20.92
N SER A 281 -12.84 10.19 20.83
CA SER A 281 -12.28 10.66 19.56
C SER A 281 -11.33 9.64 18.92
N VAL A 282 -10.42 9.07 19.70
CA VAL A 282 -9.46 8.05 19.19
C VAL A 282 -10.19 6.78 18.77
N ALA A 283 -11.17 6.31 19.54
CA ALA A 283 -12.00 5.17 19.15
C ALA A 283 -12.86 5.46 17.91
N GLY A 284 -13.37 6.69 17.78
CA GLY A 284 -14.10 7.15 16.59
C GLY A 284 -13.23 7.12 15.34
N ASN A 285 -11.98 7.57 15.46
CA ASN A 285 -10.99 7.63 14.38
C ASN A 285 -10.65 6.26 13.76
N ILE A 286 -10.99 5.13 14.41
CA ILE A 286 -10.84 3.79 13.82
C ILE A 286 -11.75 3.62 12.59
N PHE A 287 -12.90 4.30 12.58
CA PHE A 287 -13.94 4.17 11.54
C PHE A 287 -14.18 5.47 10.79
N LEU A 288 -14.11 6.60 11.51
CA LEU A 288 -14.34 7.95 11.03
C LEU A 288 -13.00 8.63 10.70
N GLY A 289 -13.03 9.64 9.84
CA GLY A 289 -11.83 10.41 9.54
C GLY A 289 -11.51 11.47 10.60
N GLN A 290 -10.38 12.14 10.39
CA GLN A 290 -9.80 13.12 11.31
C GLN A 290 -10.67 14.35 11.57
N THR A 291 -11.66 14.62 10.71
CA THR A 291 -12.60 15.73 10.84
C THR A 291 -13.97 15.31 11.38
N GLU A 292 -14.35 14.05 11.19
CA GLU A 292 -15.64 13.51 11.61
C GLU A 292 -15.58 12.96 13.03
N ALA A 293 -14.50 12.27 13.42
CA ALA A 293 -14.37 11.73 14.76
C ALA A 293 -14.46 12.80 15.88
N PRO A 294 -13.89 14.01 15.73
CA PRO A 294 -14.07 15.11 16.69
C PRO A 294 -15.53 15.56 16.88
N LEU A 295 -16.44 15.30 15.93
CA LEU A 295 -17.87 15.65 16.08
C LEU A 295 -18.51 14.92 17.27
N LEU A 296 -18.08 13.69 17.56
CA LEU A 296 -18.56 12.90 18.69
C LEU A 296 -18.32 13.60 20.05
N ILE A 297 -17.33 14.51 20.08
CA ILE A 297 -16.87 15.21 21.28
C ILE A 297 -16.95 16.73 21.16
N LYS A 298 -17.68 17.25 20.16
CA LYS A 298 -17.77 18.68 19.82
C LYS A 298 -18.01 19.58 21.04
N ALA A 299 -18.94 19.20 21.93
CA ALA A 299 -19.29 19.97 23.13
C ALA A 299 -18.13 20.13 24.14
N TYR A 300 -17.06 19.36 24.00
CA TYR A 300 -15.93 19.32 24.93
C TYR A 300 -14.65 19.87 24.33
N LEU A 301 -14.52 19.95 22.99
CA LEU A 301 -13.31 20.37 22.30
C LEU A 301 -12.77 21.72 22.80
N GLU A 302 -13.66 22.69 23.04
CA GLU A 302 -13.28 24.02 23.50
C GLU A 302 -12.61 24.00 24.89
N LYS A 303 -12.98 23.04 25.74
CA LYS A 303 -12.53 22.91 27.13
C LYS A 303 -11.37 21.92 27.30
N MET A 304 -10.97 21.23 26.24
CA MET A 304 -9.89 20.26 26.31
C MET A 304 -8.56 20.93 26.65
N ASN A 305 -7.78 20.27 27.51
CA ASN A 305 -6.41 20.69 27.76
C ASN A 305 -5.50 20.34 26.56
N ARG A 306 -4.26 20.80 26.63
CA ARG A 306 -3.29 20.64 25.53
C ARG A 306 -2.89 19.19 25.26
N SER A 307 -2.81 18.33 26.28
CA SER A 307 -2.48 16.91 26.09
C SER A 307 -3.65 16.17 25.43
N GLU A 308 -4.88 16.49 25.80
CA GLU A 308 -6.10 15.96 25.18
C GLU A 308 -6.22 16.38 23.72
N MET A 309 -6.04 17.68 23.44
CA MET A 309 -6.10 18.20 22.09
C MET A 309 -5.03 17.58 21.17
N LEU A 310 -3.80 17.39 21.68
CA LEU A 310 -2.76 16.71 20.91
C LEU A 310 -3.13 15.26 20.60
N LEU A 311 -3.76 14.53 21.52
CA LEU A 311 -4.22 13.16 21.25
C LEU A 311 -5.33 13.15 20.20
N VAL A 312 -6.28 14.09 20.23
CA VAL A 312 -7.31 14.20 19.18
C VAL A 312 -6.67 14.36 17.80
N MET A 313 -5.66 15.24 17.70
CA MET A 313 -4.94 15.48 16.44
C MET A 313 -4.13 14.27 15.97
N ILE A 314 -3.34 13.66 16.88
CA ILE A 314 -2.52 12.48 16.57
C ILE A 314 -3.41 11.29 16.22
N GLY A 315 -4.51 11.10 16.94
CA GLY A 315 -5.49 10.04 16.68
C GLY A 315 -6.01 10.11 15.24
N GLY A 316 -6.42 11.31 14.79
CA GLY A 316 -6.88 11.50 13.42
C GLY A 316 -5.82 11.29 12.34
N MET A 317 -4.55 11.64 12.61
CA MET A 317 -3.44 11.40 11.67
C MET A 317 -2.92 9.96 11.68
N ALA A 318 -3.12 9.23 12.78
CA ALA A 318 -2.63 7.87 12.93
C ALA A 318 -3.55 6.84 12.26
N THR A 319 -4.82 7.16 12.02
CA THR A 319 -5.84 6.26 11.47
C THR A 319 -6.30 6.70 10.08
N VAL A 320 -7.15 5.88 9.47
CA VAL A 320 -7.82 6.17 8.19
C VAL A 320 -9.33 5.99 8.33
N ALA A 321 -10.09 6.76 7.55
CA ALA A 321 -11.54 6.63 7.48
C ALA A 321 -11.95 5.36 6.71
N GLY A 322 -13.08 4.77 7.07
CA GLY A 322 -13.63 3.61 6.35
C GLY A 322 -13.85 3.88 4.85
N ALA A 323 -14.23 5.10 4.48
CA ALA A 323 -14.49 5.48 3.10
C ALA A 323 -13.27 5.36 2.16
N VAL A 324 -12.08 5.70 2.65
CA VAL A 324 -10.84 5.59 1.87
C VAL A 324 -10.15 4.24 2.06
N LEU A 325 -10.41 3.55 3.18
CA LEU A 325 -9.90 2.20 3.41
C LEU A 325 -10.38 1.22 2.33
N ALA A 326 -11.63 1.35 1.88
CA ALA A 326 -12.18 0.58 0.78
C ALA A 326 -11.42 0.81 -0.55
N ALA A 327 -10.98 2.04 -0.83
CA ALA A 327 -10.15 2.35 -1.99
C ALA A 327 -8.79 1.63 -1.93
N TYR A 328 -8.15 1.63 -0.76
CA TYR A 328 -6.85 0.97 -0.58
C TYR A 328 -6.95 -0.55 -0.70
N ILE A 329 -8.06 -1.15 -0.23
CA ILE A 329 -8.38 -2.56 -0.48
C ILE A 329 -8.44 -2.81 -1.98
N GLY A 330 -9.10 -1.94 -2.75
CA GLY A 330 -9.17 -2.05 -4.21
C GLY A 330 -7.79 -1.97 -4.89
N PHE A 331 -6.95 -1.00 -4.51
CA PHE A 331 -5.59 -0.86 -5.08
C PHE A 331 -4.71 -2.09 -4.80
N LEU A 332 -4.74 -2.56 -3.57
CA LEU A 332 -3.92 -3.67 -3.13
C LEU A 332 -4.57 -5.03 -3.46
N GLY A 333 -5.86 -5.07 -3.76
CA GLY A 333 -6.53 -6.26 -4.26
C GLY A 333 -6.35 -6.46 -5.75
N ALA A 334 -6.26 -5.37 -6.51
CA ALA A 334 -6.21 -5.37 -7.98
C ALA A 334 -7.32 -6.22 -8.63
N GLY A 335 -8.51 -6.27 -8.00
CA GLY A 335 -9.66 -7.05 -8.46
C GLY A 335 -9.67 -8.54 -8.04
N ASP A 336 -8.61 -9.03 -7.39
CA ASP A 336 -8.59 -10.36 -6.79
C ASP A 336 -9.20 -10.33 -5.38
N LYS A 337 -10.37 -10.95 -5.22
CA LYS A 337 -11.11 -10.99 -3.94
C LYS A 337 -10.33 -11.65 -2.80
N ALA A 338 -9.46 -12.62 -3.08
CA ALA A 338 -8.65 -13.26 -2.06
C ALA A 338 -7.59 -12.29 -1.54
N LEU A 339 -6.93 -11.56 -2.44
CA LEU A 339 -5.98 -10.51 -2.07
C LEU A 339 -6.67 -9.32 -1.38
N GLU A 340 -7.83 -8.89 -1.88
CA GLU A 340 -8.65 -7.86 -1.23
C GLU A 340 -8.94 -8.23 0.23
N LEU A 341 -9.29 -9.48 0.50
CA LEU A 341 -9.57 -9.96 1.85
C LEU A 341 -8.32 -9.93 2.75
N VAL A 342 -7.17 -10.33 2.20
CA VAL A 342 -5.87 -10.26 2.91
C VAL A 342 -5.55 -8.81 3.29
N PHE A 343 -5.64 -7.88 2.34
CA PHE A 343 -5.33 -6.47 2.61
C PHE A 343 -6.39 -5.79 3.48
N ALA A 344 -7.67 -6.15 3.35
CA ALA A 344 -8.74 -5.69 4.23
C ALA A 344 -8.44 -6.06 5.69
N LYS A 345 -8.06 -7.32 5.95
CA LYS A 345 -7.63 -7.76 7.29
C LYS A 345 -6.49 -6.89 7.82
N HIS A 346 -5.45 -6.66 7.02
CA HIS A 346 -4.28 -5.87 7.45
C HIS A 346 -4.59 -4.39 7.67
N LEU A 347 -5.37 -3.76 6.79
CA LEU A 347 -5.78 -2.36 6.93
C LEU A 347 -6.70 -2.15 8.15
N LEU A 348 -7.64 -3.06 8.38
CA LEU A 348 -8.49 -3.03 9.58
C LEU A 348 -7.67 -3.21 10.85
N ALA A 349 -6.72 -4.17 10.84
CA ALA A 349 -5.80 -4.37 11.95
C ALA A 349 -4.96 -3.11 12.21
N ALA A 350 -4.44 -2.48 11.16
CA ALA A 350 -3.65 -1.25 11.26
C ALA A 350 -4.46 -0.11 11.89
N SER A 351 -5.71 0.08 11.48
CA SER A 351 -6.60 1.10 12.05
C SER A 351 -6.87 0.87 13.55
N VAL A 352 -7.18 -0.36 13.95
CA VAL A 352 -7.41 -0.71 15.37
C VAL A 352 -6.13 -0.59 16.21
N MET A 353 -4.98 -1.02 15.67
CA MET A 353 -3.67 -0.91 16.33
C MET A 353 -3.19 0.55 16.47
N ALA A 354 -3.57 1.42 15.53
CA ALA A 354 -3.21 2.82 15.56
C ALA A 354 -3.80 3.57 16.75
N ALA A 355 -4.96 3.15 17.29
CA ALA A 355 -5.56 3.78 18.47
C ALA A 355 -4.65 3.74 19.72
N PRO A 356 -4.24 2.57 20.26
CA PRO A 356 -3.30 2.53 21.38
C PRO A 356 -1.93 3.12 21.02
N GLY A 357 -1.46 2.96 19.77
CA GLY A 357 -0.22 3.58 19.29
C GLY A 357 -0.26 5.11 19.40
N ALA A 358 -1.33 5.74 18.89
CA ALA A 358 -1.56 7.18 18.97
C ALA A 358 -1.58 7.67 20.42
N ILE A 359 -2.22 6.92 21.31
CA ILE A 359 -2.27 7.26 22.75
C ILE A 359 -0.85 7.24 23.35
N VAL A 360 -0.09 6.17 23.13
CA VAL A 360 1.29 6.07 23.63
C VAL A 360 2.14 7.24 23.13
N ILE A 361 2.13 7.48 21.82
CA ILE A 361 2.98 8.51 21.22
C ILE A 361 2.55 9.91 21.66
N SER A 362 1.25 10.20 21.71
CA SER A 362 0.73 11.48 22.21
C SER A 362 1.13 11.74 23.66
N LYS A 363 0.95 10.74 24.55
CA LYS A 363 1.27 10.90 25.98
C LYS A 363 2.76 10.93 26.26
N ILE A 364 3.62 10.51 25.33
CA ILE A 364 5.07 10.79 25.39
C ILE A 364 5.36 12.22 24.90
N LEU A 365 4.80 12.63 23.75
CA LEU A 365 5.06 13.95 23.16
C LEU A 365 4.56 15.12 24.02
N TYR A 366 3.42 14.93 24.68
CA TYR A 366 2.82 15.89 25.59
C TYR A 366 2.09 15.18 26.73
N PRO A 367 2.81 14.82 27.81
CA PRO A 367 2.25 14.07 28.92
C PRO A 367 1.10 14.79 29.63
N GLN A 368 0.16 14.01 30.15
CA GLN A 368 -0.99 14.52 30.89
C GLN A 368 -0.56 14.90 32.32
N THR A 369 -0.53 16.20 32.62
CA THR A 369 -0.20 16.71 33.96
C THR A 369 -1.43 17.11 34.78
N GLU A 370 -2.51 17.48 34.10
CA GLU A 370 -3.78 17.87 34.72
C GLU A 370 -4.65 16.63 34.98
N LYS A 371 -5.49 16.67 36.02
CA LYS A 371 -6.48 15.61 36.27
C LYS A 371 -7.54 15.65 35.18
N VAL A 372 -7.91 14.48 34.66
CA VAL A 372 -8.93 14.33 33.61
C VAL A 372 -10.07 13.45 34.08
N ASN A 373 -11.27 13.69 33.55
CA ASN A 373 -12.41 12.79 33.76
C ASN A 373 -12.36 11.63 32.76
N THR A 374 -12.37 10.40 33.26
CA THR A 374 -12.39 9.17 32.46
C THR A 374 -13.80 8.76 32.01
N ASP A 375 -14.85 9.44 32.48
CA ASP A 375 -16.23 9.15 32.12
C ASP A 375 -16.48 9.38 30.63
N VAL A 376 -17.00 8.35 29.97
CA VAL A 376 -17.25 8.36 28.53
C VAL A 376 -18.71 8.74 28.26
N THR A 377 -18.92 9.99 27.85
CA THR A 377 -20.22 10.51 27.41
C THR A 377 -20.20 10.83 25.91
N VAL A 378 -21.11 10.22 25.15
CA VAL A 378 -21.24 10.48 23.71
C VAL A 378 -22.24 11.61 23.49
N SER A 379 -21.89 12.59 22.66
CA SER A 379 -22.85 13.58 22.19
C SER A 379 -24.00 12.92 21.43
N GLN A 380 -25.24 13.33 21.71
CA GLN A 380 -26.44 12.87 21.00
C GLN A 380 -26.81 13.78 19.81
N GLU A 381 -25.90 14.67 19.38
CA GLU A 381 -26.10 15.44 18.15
C GLU A 381 -26.28 14.46 16.97
N LYS A 382 -27.43 14.55 16.29
CA LYS A 382 -27.73 13.73 15.11
C LYS A 382 -27.28 14.45 13.85
N ILE A 383 -26.77 13.70 12.88
CA ILE A 383 -26.53 14.20 11.52
C ILE A 383 -27.82 14.03 10.72
N GLY A 384 -28.48 15.14 10.38
CA GLY A 384 -29.74 15.12 9.63
C GLY A 384 -30.98 14.95 10.50
N SER A 385 -32.12 15.35 9.94
CA SER A 385 -33.45 15.30 10.55
C SER A 385 -34.11 13.92 10.42
N ASN A 386 -33.84 13.20 9.34
CA ASN A 386 -34.39 11.88 9.02
C ASN A 386 -33.38 11.02 8.25
N ILE A 387 -33.72 9.74 7.99
CA ILE A 387 -32.84 8.78 7.30
C ILE A 387 -32.41 9.29 5.91
N LEU A 388 -33.34 9.83 5.12
CA LEU A 388 -33.04 10.32 3.77
C LEU A 388 -32.15 11.56 3.82
N ASP A 389 -32.43 12.45 4.77
CA ASP A 389 -31.61 13.64 5.02
C ASP A 389 -30.17 13.26 5.45
N ALA A 390 -30.02 12.26 6.33
CA ALA A 390 -28.69 11.75 6.72
C ALA A 390 -27.91 11.19 5.52
N ILE A 391 -28.57 10.42 4.64
CA ILE A 391 -27.98 9.89 3.41
C ILE A 391 -27.59 11.02 2.46
N ALA A 392 -28.47 12.00 2.24
CA ALA A 392 -28.23 13.13 1.34
C ALA A 392 -27.07 14.02 1.80
N ASN A 393 -27.00 14.33 3.10
CA ASN A 393 -25.89 15.07 3.70
C ASN A 393 -24.57 14.29 3.57
N GLY A 394 -24.58 12.99 3.91
CA GLY A 394 -23.40 12.14 3.76
C GLY A 394 -22.94 11.99 2.31
N THR A 395 -23.87 11.95 1.36
CA THR A 395 -23.57 11.92 -0.09
C THR A 395 -22.91 13.21 -0.54
N THR A 396 -23.40 14.36 -0.09
CA THR A 396 -22.85 15.69 -0.45
C THR A 396 -21.44 15.88 0.11
N GLU A 397 -21.21 15.52 1.38
CA GLU A 397 -19.88 15.54 1.97
C GLU A 397 -18.95 14.53 1.29
N GLY A 398 -19.45 13.33 0.98
CA GLY A 398 -18.74 12.33 0.20
C GLY A 398 -18.32 12.81 -1.18
N LEU A 399 -19.21 13.52 -1.90
CA LEU A 399 -18.91 14.11 -3.20
C LEU A 399 -17.81 15.16 -3.10
N ARG A 400 -17.90 16.07 -2.13
CA ARG A 400 -16.86 17.08 -1.88
C ARG A 400 -15.52 16.40 -1.58
N LEU A 401 -15.51 15.37 -0.73
CA LEU A 401 -14.32 14.59 -0.43
C LEU A 401 -13.74 13.91 -1.67
N ALA A 402 -14.58 13.24 -2.46
CA ALA A 402 -14.17 12.53 -3.67
C ALA A 402 -13.56 13.47 -4.73
N VAL A 403 -14.20 14.63 -4.97
CA VAL A 403 -13.66 15.65 -5.90
C VAL A 403 -12.33 16.21 -5.39
N ASN A 404 -12.24 16.50 -4.09
CA ASN A 404 -11.00 16.99 -3.49
C ASN A 404 -9.87 15.95 -3.63
N VAL A 405 -10.15 14.67 -3.38
CA VAL A 405 -9.18 13.58 -3.56
C VAL A 405 -8.76 13.49 -5.03
N GLY A 406 -9.70 13.44 -5.97
CA GLY A 406 -9.39 13.38 -7.41
C GLY A 406 -8.53 14.55 -7.90
N ALA A 407 -8.90 15.78 -7.51
CA ALA A 407 -8.14 16.98 -7.86
C ALA A 407 -6.75 16.99 -7.22
N MET A 408 -6.64 16.62 -5.94
CA MET A 408 -5.36 16.53 -5.23
C MET A 408 -4.43 15.52 -5.90
N LEU A 409 -4.93 14.32 -6.23
CA LEU A 409 -4.15 13.29 -6.91
C LEU A 409 -3.62 13.77 -8.26
N LEU A 410 -4.48 14.36 -9.10
CA LEU A 410 -4.08 14.90 -10.39
C LEU A 410 -2.94 15.92 -10.22
N VAL A 411 -3.10 16.89 -9.32
CA VAL A 411 -2.11 17.95 -9.10
C VAL A 411 -0.80 17.37 -8.57
N PHE A 412 -0.83 16.53 -7.54
CA PHE A 412 0.39 16.02 -6.94
C PHE A 412 1.14 15.04 -7.85
N VAL A 413 0.44 14.19 -8.61
CA VAL A 413 1.09 13.32 -9.61
C VAL A 413 1.76 14.17 -10.69
N ALA A 414 1.09 15.23 -11.17
CA ALA A 414 1.68 16.16 -12.13
C ALA A 414 2.89 16.92 -11.55
N VAL A 415 2.83 17.35 -10.29
CA VAL A 415 3.95 18.01 -9.60
C VAL A 415 5.13 17.05 -9.42
N ILE A 416 4.89 15.80 -8.99
CA ILE A 416 5.93 14.78 -8.89
C ILE A 416 6.58 14.53 -10.26
N ALA A 417 5.77 14.36 -11.31
CA ALA A 417 6.28 14.19 -12.67
C ALA A 417 7.13 15.39 -13.15
N MET A 418 6.66 16.62 -12.87
CA MET A 418 7.41 17.84 -13.19
C MET A 418 8.73 17.91 -12.42
N LEU A 419 8.72 17.64 -11.11
CA LEU A 419 9.93 17.61 -10.28
C LEU A 419 10.90 16.54 -10.77
N ASN A 420 10.42 15.36 -11.13
CA ASN A 420 11.24 14.29 -11.69
C ASN A 420 11.82 14.66 -13.06
N GLY A 421 11.09 15.41 -13.89
CA GLY A 421 11.63 15.98 -15.12
C GLY A 421 12.79 16.95 -14.86
N ILE A 422 12.65 17.84 -13.87
CA ILE A 422 13.70 18.80 -13.48
C ILE A 422 14.91 18.06 -12.87
N LEU A 423 14.68 17.15 -11.92
CA LEU A 423 15.73 16.37 -11.26
C LEU A 423 16.44 15.44 -12.23
N GLY A 424 15.71 14.84 -13.17
CA GLY A 424 16.27 14.05 -14.26
C GLY A 424 17.22 14.88 -15.11
N TRP A 425 16.81 16.09 -15.52
CA TRP A 425 17.67 17.02 -16.26
C TRP A 425 18.93 17.42 -15.49
N VAL A 426 18.81 17.72 -14.18
CA VAL A 426 19.98 17.97 -13.32
C VAL A 426 20.88 16.73 -13.25
N GLY A 427 20.27 15.55 -13.17
CA GLY A 427 20.97 14.27 -13.12
C GLY A 427 21.75 13.94 -14.39
N ASP A 428 21.27 14.38 -15.56
CA ASP A 428 21.97 14.22 -16.83
C ASP A 428 23.21 15.13 -16.89
N ILE A 429 23.07 16.40 -16.50
CA ILE A 429 24.17 17.38 -16.50
C ILE A 429 25.29 16.96 -15.55
N THR A 430 24.94 16.35 -14.42
CA THR A 430 25.87 16.00 -13.34
C THR A 430 26.40 14.56 -13.41
N ASN A 431 26.02 13.78 -14.43
CA ASN A 431 26.24 12.33 -14.53
C ASN A 431 25.64 11.50 -13.37
N LEU A 432 24.79 12.11 -12.53
CA LEU A 432 24.15 11.42 -11.41
C LEU A 432 23.19 10.33 -11.90
N ASN A 433 22.50 10.51 -13.03
CA ASN A 433 21.58 9.48 -13.55
C ASN A 433 22.30 8.17 -13.86
N SER A 434 23.49 8.25 -14.48
CA SER A 434 24.32 7.08 -14.75
C SER A 434 24.82 6.42 -13.46
N TRP A 435 25.16 7.21 -12.44
CA TRP A 435 25.53 6.68 -11.14
C TRP A 435 24.34 6.00 -10.43
N MET A 436 23.16 6.63 -10.46
CA MET A 436 21.92 6.09 -9.87
C MET A 436 21.56 4.74 -10.49
N ALA A 437 21.49 4.67 -11.82
CA ALA A 437 21.15 3.44 -12.54
C ALA A 437 22.11 2.27 -12.25
N LYS A 438 23.38 2.57 -11.96
CA LYS A 438 24.40 1.54 -11.68
C LYS A 438 24.45 1.11 -10.22
N ASN A 439 24.11 1.99 -9.28
CA ASN A 439 24.36 1.77 -7.84
C ASN A 439 23.08 1.66 -7.00
N THR A 440 21.92 1.92 -7.58
CA THR A 440 20.64 1.99 -6.86
C THR A 440 19.53 1.28 -7.62
N ALA A 441 18.39 1.09 -6.95
CA ALA A 441 17.17 0.58 -7.59
C ALA A 441 16.50 1.60 -8.54
N TYR A 442 16.96 2.84 -8.60
CA TYR A 442 16.37 3.91 -9.39
C TYR A 442 17.14 4.10 -10.70
N SER A 443 16.40 4.26 -11.80
CA SER A 443 16.99 4.50 -13.13
C SER A 443 17.55 5.91 -13.31
N SER A 444 17.06 6.87 -12.54
CA SER A 444 17.43 8.28 -12.64
C SER A 444 17.30 8.98 -11.29
N PHE A 445 17.84 10.19 -11.21
CA PHE A 445 17.67 11.06 -10.05
C PHE A 445 16.24 11.61 -10.03
N SER A 446 15.50 11.31 -8.95
CA SER A 446 14.07 11.60 -8.82
C SER A 446 13.70 11.94 -7.38
N ILE A 447 12.50 12.48 -7.17
CA ILE A 447 12.00 12.78 -5.82
C ILE A 447 11.84 11.51 -5.00
N GLU A 448 11.44 10.41 -5.64
CA GLU A 448 11.37 9.08 -5.05
C GLU A 448 12.72 8.63 -4.52
N ALA A 449 13.79 8.80 -5.30
CA ALA A 449 15.13 8.47 -4.88
C ALA A 449 15.60 9.32 -3.68
N ILE A 450 15.34 10.63 -3.71
CA ILE A 450 15.71 11.55 -2.62
C ILE A 450 15.01 11.14 -1.33
N LEU A 451 13.68 10.97 -1.37
CA LEU A 451 12.89 10.57 -0.21
C LEU A 451 13.24 9.16 0.25
N GLY A 452 13.50 8.25 -0.69
CA GLY A 452 13.93 6.88 -0.44
C GLY A 452 15.18 6.81 0.40
N TYR A 453 16.24 7.50 -0.02
CA TYR A 453 17.50 7.51 0.73
C TYR A 453 17.47 8.39 1.98
N LEU A 454 16.61 9.42 2.02
CA LEU A 454 16.39 10.22 3.23
C LEU A 454 15.82 9.38 4.37
N PHE A 455 14.82 8.53 4.09
CA PHE A 455 14.14 7.71 5.10
C PHE A 455 14.67 6.28 5.21
N ALA A 456 15.53 5.81 4.30
CA ALA A 456 16.13 4.47 4.34
C ALA A 456 16.75 4.08 5.70
N PRO A 457 17.51 4.94 6.41
CA PRO A 457 18.07 4.59 7.71
C PRO A 457 16.97 4.27 8.74
N LEU A 458 15.87 5.03 8.73
CA LEU A 458 14.73 4.76 9.61
C LEU A 458 14.04 3.44 9.24
N MET A 459 13.86 3.17 7.94
CA MET A 459 13.25 1.92 7.46
C MET A 459 14.05 0.70 7.91
N TRP A 460 15.37 0.76 7.82
CA TRP A 460 16.24 -0.31 8.30
C TRP A 460 16.13 -0.50 9.82
N LEU A 461 16.05 0.59 10.59
CA LEU A 461 15.90 0.53 12.06
C LEU A 461 14.58 -0.09 12.49
N ILE A 462 13.48 0.12 11.75
CA ILE A 462 12.17 -0.48 12.05
C ILE A 462 12.00 -1.92 11.53
N GLY A 463 13.06 -2.53 10.97
CA GLY A 463 13.10 -3.95 10.62
C GLY A 463 12.85 -4.28 9.15
N VAL A 464 12.92 -3.30 8.24
CA VAL A 464 12.91 -3.52 6.79
C VAL A 464 14.27 -4.07 6.31
N ALA A 465 14.23 -4.98 5.35
CA ALA A 465 15.41 -5.54 4.71
C ALA A 465 16.21 -4.47 3.94
N LYS A 466 17.52 -4.66 3.80
CA LYS A 466 18.41 -3.65 3.18
C LYS A 466 18.05 -3.39 1.71
N GLU A 467 17.54 -4.41 1.04
CA GLU A 467 17.14 -4.40 -0.36
C GLU A 467 15.92 -3.50 -0.60
N ASP A 468 15.00 -3.44 0.38
CA ASP A 468 13.74 -2.70 0.27
C ASP A 468 13.77 -1.34 0.99
N MET A 469 14.83 -1.03 1.75
CA MET A 469 14.84 0.15 2.63
C MET A 469 14.65 1.48 1.90
N ALA A 470 15.19 1.62 0.69
CA ALA A 470 15.05 2.84 -0.11
C ALA A 470 13.62 2.97 -0.65
N LEU A 471 13.05 1.88 -1.20
CA LEU A 471 11.67 1.87 -1.70
C LEU A 471 10.64 2.10 -0.58
N MET A 472 10.87 1.52 0.59
CA MET A 472 10.06 1.78 1.78
C MET A 472 10.20 3.22 2.26
N GLY A 473 11.41 3.80 2.17
CA GLY A 473 11.66 5.20 2.51
C GLY A 473 10.93 6.16 1.58
N GLN A 474 10.86 5.81 0.29
CA GLN A 474 10.13 6.56 -0.72
C GLN A 474 8.63 6.57 -0.38
N LEU A 475 8.06 5.40 -0.08
CA LEU A 475 6.65 5.28 0.29
C LEU A 475 6.32 6.16 1.51
N LEU A 476 7.17 6.15 2.54
CA LEU A 476 7.01 7.04 3.70
C LEU A 476 7.12 8.52 3.29
N GLY A 477 8.13 8.88 2.50
CA GLY A 477 8.34 10.27 2.11
C GLY A 477 7.19 10.83 1.25
N ILE A 478 6.70 10.05 0.28
CA ILE A 478 5.57 10.42 -0.57
C ILE A 478 4.29 10.55 0.26
N LYS A 479 4.09 9.64 1.23
CA LYS A 479 2.99 9.76 2.20
C LYS A 479 3.02 11.12 2.90
N LEU A 480 4.18 11.48 3.46
CA LEU A 480 4.32 12.72 4.24
C LEU A 480 4.19 13.98 3.38
N ALA A 481 4.85 13.99 2.22
CA ALA A 481 4.93 15.13 1.32
C ALA A 481 3.63 15.40 0.56
N ALA A 482 2.91 14.33 0.20
CA ALA A 482 1.68 14.43 -0.58
C ALA A 482 0.50 13.80 0.18
N SER A 483 0.32 12.48 0.08
CA SER A 483 -0.71 11.76 0.82
C SER A 483 -0.44 10.26 0.83
N GLU A 484 -1.03 9.57 1.81
CA GLU A 484 -1.09 8.11 1.85
C GLU A 484 -1.75 7.51 0.61
N PHE A 485 -2.66 8.26 -0.01
CA PHE A 485 -3.36 7.85 -1.21
C PHE A 485 -2.42 7.64 -2.40
N ILE A 486 -1.50 8.58 -2.64
CA ILE A 486 -0.46 8.45 -3.69
C ILE A 486 0.53 7.35 -3.32
N ALA A 487 0.90 7.27 -2.04
CA ALA A 487 1.80 6.22 -1.56
C ALA A 487 1.21 4.81 -1.77
N TYR A 488 -0.11 4.62 -1.59
CA TYR A 488 -0.75 3.33 -1.86
C TYR A 488 -0.79 2.95 -3.33
N ILE A 489 -0.94 3.92 -4.24
CA ILE A 489 -0.82 3.68 -5.69
C ILE A 489 0.60 3.21 -6.01
N GLN A 490 1.63 3.90 -5.49
CA GLN A 490 3.01 3.47 -5.66
C GLN A 490 3.28 2.10 -5.02
N LEU A 491 2.69 1.79 -3.86
CA LEU A 491 2.81 0.46 -3.27
C LEU A 491 2.17 -0.62 -4.15
N ALA A 492 1.03 -0.33 -4.78
CA ALA A 492 0.38 -1.26 -5.72
C ALA A 492 1.28 -1.56 -6.94
N GLU A 493 2.03 -0.56 -7.42
CA GLU A 493 3.05 -0.75 -8.47
C GLU A 493 4.27 -1.51 -7.95
N LEU A 494 4.82 -1.14 -6.79
CA LEU A 494 6.04 -1.73 -6.23
C LEU A 494 5.86 -3.18 -5.76
N LYS A 495 4.63 -3.63 -5.49
CA LYS A 495 4.38 -5.07 -5.21
C LYS A 495 4.18 -5.90 -6.48
N ASN A 496 4.04 -5.27 -7.64
CA ASN A 496 3.81 -5.97 -8.90
C ASN A 496 5.17 -6.45 -9.46
N LEU A 497 5.33 -7.76 -9.61
CA LEU A 497 6.54 -8.37 -10.16
C LEU A 497 6.81 -7.97 -11.62
N ALA A 498 5.79 -7.49 -12.35
CA ALA A 498 5.97 -6.95 -13.69
C ALA A 498 6.62 -5.55 -13.70
N SER A 499 6.67 -4.86 -12.55
CA SER A 499 7.31 -3.55 -12.43
C SER A 499 8.83 -3.70 -12.50
N ALA A 500 9.49 -2.83 -13.27
CA ALA A 500 10.95 -2.81 -13.38
C ALA A 500 11.65 -2.61 -12.02
N VAL A 501 10.98 -1.89 -11.12
CA VAL A 501 11.38 -1.70 -9.73
C VAL A 501 10.27 -2.27 -8.86
N HIS A 502 10.59 -3.23 -8.00
CA HIS A 502 9.64 -3.86 -7.10
C HIS A 502 10.27 -4.16 -5.74
N LEU A 503 9.42 -4.35 -4.72
CA LEU A 503 9.81 -4.85 -3.42
C LEU A 503 10.22 -6.32 -3.53
N ASN A 504 11.26 -6.69 -2.78
CA ASN A 504 11.83 -8.03 -2.82
C ASN A 504 11.16 -8.98 -1.83
N PHE A 505 10.52 -8.44 -0.78
CA PHE A 505 9.95 -9.25 0.31
C PHE A 505 8.47 -8.96 0.53
N ASN A 506 7.67 -10.03 0.70
CA ASN A 506 6.25 -9.92 1.03
C ASN A 506 6.06 -9.22 2.38
N LYS A 507 6.98 -9.46 3.32
CA LYS A 507 7.09 -8.73 4.58
C LYS A 507 7.05 -7.22 4.36
N SER A 508 7.82 -6.69 3.40
CA SER A 508 7.87 -5.25 3.11
C SER A 508 6.54 -4.73 2.58
N VAL A 509 5.83 -5.50 1.74
CA VAL A 509 4.49 -5.16 1.24
C VAL A 509 3.48 -5.04 2.39
N ILE A 510 3.50 -6.01 3.32
CA ILE A 510 2.62 -5.98 4.49
C ILE A 510 3.02 -4.84 5.43
N MET A 511 4.31 -4.66 5.74
CA MET A 511 4.79 -3.54 6.55
C MET A 511 4.41 -2.18 5.95
N ALA A 512 4.51 -2.03 4.62
CA ALA A 512 4.08 -0.82 3.92
C ALA A 512 2.58 -0.58 4.09
N THR A 513 1.77 -1.64 4.06
CA THR A 513 0.33 -1.55 4.31
C THR A 513 0.03 -0.95 5.70
N TYR A 514 0.75 -1.35 6.76
CA TYR A 514 0.59 -0.75 8.09
C TYR A 514 1.18 0.66 8.17
N MET A 515 2.35 0.88 7.56
CA MET A 515 3.06 2.16 7.58
C MET A 515 2.25 3.25 6.87
N LEU A 516 1.61 2.93 5.76
CA LEU A 516 0.83 3.87 4.96
C LEU A 516 -0.57 4.11 5.52
N CYS A 517 -1.09 3.20 6.36
CA CYS A 517 -2.39 3.34 7.00
C CYS A 517 -2.38 4.45 8.07
N GLY A 518 -2.57 5.69 7.64
CA GLY A 518 -2.83 6.85 8.50
C GLY A 518 -2.76 8.16 7.71
N PHE A 519 -3.57 9.15 8.07
CA PHE A 519 -3.61 10.47 7.42
C PHE A 519 -2.44 11.41 7.74
N ALA A 520 -1.37 10.93 8.38
CA ALA A 520 -0.20 11.75 8.71
C ALA A 520 0.51 12.26 7.43
N ASN A 521 0.22 13.51 7.04
CA ASN A 521 0.87 14.26 5.95
C ASN A 521 0.75 15.79 6.21
N PHE A 522 1.48 16.62 5.45
CA PHE A 522 1.44 18.08 5.65
C PHE A 522 0.06 18.70 5.40
N ALA A 523 -0.72 18.19 4.44
CA ALA A 523 -2.05 18.70 4.13
C ALA A 523 -3.03 18.46 5.30
N SER A 524 -2.89 17.33 6.01
CA SER A 524 -3.71 16.99 7.17
C SER A 524 -3.61 17.98 8.32
N ILE A 525 -2.48 18.70 8.45
CA ILE A 525 -2.38 19.81 9.42
C ILE A 525 -3.42 20.88 9.10
N GLY A 526 -3.49 21.30 7.83
CA GLY A 526 -4.48 22.28 7.37
C GLY A 526 -5.92 21.77 7.52
N ILE A 527 -6.16 20.50 7.18
CA ILE A 527 -7.47 19.85 7.32
C ILE A 527 -7.94 19.87 8.78
N GLN A 528 -7.07 19.53 9.74
CA GLN A 528 -7.44 19.54 11.16
C GLN A 528 -7.62 20.95 11.72
N ILE A 529 -6.76 21.91 11.35
CA ILE A 529 -6.94 23.31 11.77
C ILE A 529 -8.27 23.86 11.24
N GLY A 530 -8.63 23.53 10.00
CA GLY A 530 -9.91 23.93 9.40
C GLY A 530 -11.11 23.23 10.03
N GLY A 531 -11.06 21.89 10.11
CA GLY A 531 -12.17 21.06 10.57
C GLY A 531 -12.39 21.12 12.08
N ILE A 532 -11.37 20.80 12.89
CA ILE A 532 -11.49 20.87 14.36
C ILE A 532 -11.65 22.34 14.79
N GLY A 533 -10.94 23.25 14.14
CA GLY A 533 -11.01 24.68 14.46
C GLY A 533 -12.31 25.37 14.06
N SER A 534 -13.18 24.75 13.25
CA SER A 534 -14.55 25.24 13.03
C SER A 534 -15.50 24.76 14.14
N LEU A 535 -15.21 23.61 14.75
CA LEU A 535 -15.94 23.06 15.89
C LEU A 535 -15.57 23.73 17.21
N ALA A 536 -14.30 24.14 17.35
CA ALA A 536 -13.73 24.77 18.54
C ALA A 536 -12.85 25.99 18.17
N PRO A 537 -13.46 27.15 17.88
CA PRO A 537 -12.74 28.33 17.39
C PRO A 537 -11.62 28.81 18.32
N GLY A 538 -11.77 28.73 19.65
CA GLY A 538 -10.74 29.15 20.60
C GLY A 538 -9.52 28.22 20.62
N GLN A 539 -9.64 27.00 20.08
CA GLN A 539 -8.53 26.05 19.99
C GLN A 539 -7.71 26.16 18.70
N ARG A 540 -8.09 27.02 17.74
CA ARG A 540 -7.36 27.19 16.46
C ARG A 540 -5.87 27.48 16.64
N LYS A 541 -5.51 28.29 17.65
CA LYS A 541 -4.11 28.57 17.98
C LYS A 541 -3.37 27.32 18.45
N THR A 542 -3.98 26.57 19.38
CA THR A 542 -3.44 25.30 19.88
C THR A 542 -3.23 24.28 18.77
N LEU A 543 -4.21 24.13 17.87
CA LEU A 543 -4.13 23.23 16.71
C LEU A 543 -2.96 23.60 15.79
N SER A 544 -2.78 24.89 15.50
CA SER A 544 -1.68 25.39 14.66
C SER A 544 -0.31 25.12 15.29
N GLU A 545 -0.16 25.42 16.59
CA GLU A 545 1.09 25.16 17.33
C GLU A 545 1.45 23.67 17.38
N PHE A 546 0.45 22.78 17.37
CA PHE A 546 0.65 21.34 17.43
C PHE A 546 0.77 20.64 16.08
N GLY A 547 0.47 21.30 14.95
CA GLY A 547 0.43 20.67 13.63
C GLY A 547 1.62 19.75 13.33
N MET A 548 2.85 20.25 13.45
CA MET A 548 4.06 19.46 13.20
C MET A 548 4.28 18.33 14.22
N LYS A 549 3.92 18.56 15.49
CA LYS A 549 4.04 17.55 16.55
C LYS A 549 3.00 16.44 16.37
N ALA A 550 1.79 16.79 15.92
CA ALA A 550 0.75 15.84 15.58
C ALA A 550 1.13 14.99 14.36
N LEU A 551 1.68 15.62 13.32
CA LEU A 551 2.19 14.94 12.13
C LEU A 551 3.28 13.91 12.49
N LEU A 552 4.25 14.31 13.30
CA LEU A 552 5.29 13.40 13.82
C LEU A 552 4.63 12.25 14.61
N GLY A 553 3.69 12.56 15.49
CA GLY A 553 3.01 11.58 16.32
C GLY A 553 2.24 10.52 15.53
N GLY A 554 1.43 10.95 14.55
CA GLY A 554 0.68 10.03 13.68
C GLY A 554 1.59 9.18 12.79
N THR A 555 2.70 9.75 12.33
CA THR A 555 3.72 9.03 11.56
C THR A 555 4.37 7.93 12.41
N ILE A 556 4.80 8.26 13.62
CA ILE A 556 5.42 7.28 14.51
C ILE A 556 4.42 6.20 14.93
N ALA A 557 3.16 6.52 15.16
CA ALA A 557 2.12 5.55 15.49
C ALA A 557 1.93 4.49 14.38
N SER A 558 1.88 4.92 13.12
CA SER A 558 1.79 4.00 11.96
C SER A 558 3.09 3.20 11.75
N LEU A 559 4.27 3.81 11.95
CA LEU A 559 5.55 3.10 11.91
C LEU A 559 5.68 2.06 13.05
N MET A 560 5.14 2.36 14.24
CA MET A 560 5.08 1.42 15.36
C MET A 560 4.26 0.19 15.00
N SER A 561 3.07 0.39 14.40
CA SER A 561 2.24 -0.71 13.89
C SER A 561 2.97 -1.54 12.84
N ALA A 562 3.68 -0.90 11.91
CA ALA A 562 4.47 -1.59 10.88
C ALA A 562 5.64 -2.40 11.46
N ALA A 563 6.37 -1.85 12.44
CA ALA A 563 7.45 -2.55 13.14
C ALA A 563 6.93 -3.79 13.88
N ILE A 564 5.80 -3.67 14.56
CA ILE A 564 5.13 -4.78 15.25
C ILE A 564 4.67 -5.86 14.25
N ALA A 565 4.03 -5.46 13.15
CA ALA A 565 3.60 -6.40 12.11
C ALA A 565 4.80 -7.13 11.50
N GLY A 566 5.84 -6.40 11.11
CA GLY A 566 7.09 -6.95 10.56
C GLY A 566 7.78 -7.92 11.52
N MET A 567 7.78 -7.62 12.82
CA MET A 567 8.32 -8.50 13.86
C MET A 567 7.62 -9.87 13.90
N ILE A 568 6.29 -9.87 13.77
CA ILE A 568 5.42 -11.05 13.92
C ILE A 568 5.41 -11.94 12.67
N ILE A 569 5.46 -11.32 11.49
CA ILE A 569 5.39 -12.04 10.20
C ILE A 569 6.74 -12.54 9.71
N GLY A 570 7.85 -12.01 10.23
CA GLY A 570 9.21 -12.51 9.96
C GLY A 570 9.98 -11.67 8.98
#